data_AF-A0A0C9U4S9-F1
#
_entry.id   AF-A0A0C9U4S9-F1
#
_cell.length_a   1.000
_cell.length_b   1.000
_cell.length_c   1.000
_cell.angle_alpha   90.00
_cell.angle_beta   90.00
_cell.angle_gamma   90.00
#
_symmetry.space_group_name_H-M   'P 1'
#
loop_
_entity.id
_entity.type
_entity.pdbx_description
1 polymer ?
#
loop_
_entity_poly.entity_id
_entity_poly.type
_entity_poly.pdbx_seq_one_letter_code
_entity_poly.pdbx_strand_id
1 'polypeptide(L)'
;MLSSIVAHVSTLRLHLQSTHKGNYIKWVKDTPNAVNKLPQFLASQRESANKKAEMDQQSTLTEHFKKAKPTERFIPYSDTFLPIQALEHPKFHKMIDITSRAKNGIKVQILKQKVTRAHIIRMFRKYLKDLKKRLKGSSVKGKISFTCHAWQASNADAYFAVTAHWIEIAPLKWELQAAIIGFTRMNYSHHGVRLGQALFKIILRIDVVEKSSPHVHTVHLIDLKQDELVKKFLLLPSHMTMHITEFTLHRAETIKQHLLDVTAIVFPNLENFGCESIKNSCQV
;
A
#
# COMPACT_ATOMS: atom_id res chain seq x y z
N MET A 1 -41.67 -17.66 2.68
CA MET A 1 -40.68 -17.47 1.59
C MET A 1 -40.03 -16.11 1.76
N LEU A 2 -38.86 -16.06 2.41
CA LEU A 2 -38.08 -14.83 2.55
C LEU A 2 -37.13 -14.74 1.35
N SER A 3 -37.44 -13.83 0.43
CA SER A 3 -36.55 -13.44 -0.67
C SER A 3 -35.30 -12.76 -0.08
N SER A 4 -34.16 -13.43 -0.17
CA SER A 4 -32.87 -12.82 0.17
C SER A 4 -32.53 -11.78 -0.89
N ILE A 5 -32.64 -10.50 -0.54
CA ILE A 5 -32.09 -9.40 -1.34
C ILE A 5 -30.56 -9.45 -1.18
N VAL A 6 -29.91 -10.27 -2.00
CA VAL A 6 -28.47 -10.23 -2.19
C VAL A 6 -28.20 -9.04 -3.11
N ALA A 7 -27.55 -8.00 -2.58
CA ALA A 7 -27.07 -6.90 -3.40
C ALA A 7 -26.12 -7.49 -4.45
N HIS A 8 -26.58 -7.57 -5.69
CA HIS A 8 -25.78 -8.05 -6.82
C HIS A 8 -24.67 -7.01 -7.06
N VAL A 9 -23.49 -7.24 -6.47
CA VAL A 9 -22.31 -6.41 -6.70
C VAL A 9 -21.82 -6.69 -8.12
N SER A 10 -22.49 -6.12 -9.12
CA SER A 10 -22.06 -6.24 -10.51
C SER A 10 -20.69 -5.56 -10.61
N THR A 11 -19.67 -6.29 -11.06
CA THR A 11 -18.37 -5.68 -11.37
C THR A 11 -18.60 -4.53 -12.33
N LEU A 12 -17.82 -3.44 -12.24
CA LEU A 12 -18.00 -2.24 -13.08
C LEU A 12 -18.11 -2.61 -14.57
N ARG A 13 -17.40 -3.65 -15.01
CA ARG A 13 -17.45 -4.18 -16.39
C ARG A 13 -18.78 -4.86 -16.75
N LEU A 14 -19.43 -5.54 -15.81
CA LEU A 14 -20.78 -6.10 -16.01
C LEU A 14 -21.83 -4.99 -16.09
N HIS A 15 -21.73 -3.97 -15.23
CA HIS A 15 -22.61 -2.80 -15.31
C HIS A 15 -22.42 -2.04 -16.62
N LEU A 16 -21.17 -1.85 -17.04
CA LEU A 16 -20.84 -1.22 -18.31
C LEU A 16 -21.38 -2.04 -19.50
N GLN A 17 -21.34 -3.37 -19.41
CA GLN A 17 -21.93 -4.27 -20.40
C GLN A 17 -23.46 -4.25 -20.39
N SER A 18 -24.12 -4.12 -19.23
CA SER A 18 -25.59 -4.11 -19.16
C SER A 18 -26.19 -2.78 -19.60
N THR A 19 -25.58 -1.67 -19.16
CA THR A 19 -26.23 -0.35 -19.19
C THR A 19 -25.61 0.58 -20.23
N HIS A 20 -24.33 0.39 -20.56
CA HIS A 20 -23.57 1.33 -21.41
C HIS A 20 -22.84 0.66 -22.59
N LYS A 21 -23.26 -0.55 -22.98
CA LYS A 21 -22.59 -1.35 -24.02
C LYS A 21 -22.37 -0.58 -25.32
N GLY A 22 -23.42 0.09 -25.83
CA GLY A 22 -23.35 0.83 -27.09
C GLY A 22 -22.33 1.97 -27.05
N ASN A 23 -22.40 2.81 -26.01
CA ASN A 23 -21.49 3.94 -25.84
C ASN A 23 -20.05 3.49 -25.65
N TYR A 24 -19.82 2.43 -24.87
CA TYR A 24 -18.48 1.88 -24.67
C TYR A 24 -17.89 1.30 -25.95
N ILE A 25 -18.67 0.52 -26.72
CA ILE A 25 -18.19 -0.03 -27.99
C ILE A 25 -17.87 1.09 -28.97
N LYS A 26 -18.67 2.16 -29.02
CA LYS A 26 -18.37 3.35 -29.84
C LYS A 26 -17.06 4.00 -29.40
N TRP A 27 -16.88 4.25 -28.11
CA TRP A 27 -15.64 4.79 -27.56
C TRP A 27 -14.41 3.92 -27.86
N VAL A 28 -14.51 2.59 -27.75
CA VAL A 28 -13.41 1.67 -28.10
C VAL A 28 -13.04 1.78 -29.58
N LYS A 29 -14.02 1.98 -30.48
CA LYS A 29 -13.76 2.16 -31.92
C LYS A 29 -13.12 3.51 -32.23
N ASP A 30 -13.56 4.56 -31.55
CA ASP A 30 -13.12 5.93 -31.79
C ASP A 30 -11.72 6.21 -31.16
N THR A 31 -11.25 5.33 -30.27
CA THR A 31 -9.97 5.50 -29.56
C THR A 31 -8.88 4.58 -30.14
N PRO A 32 -7.77 5.13 -30.69
CA PRO A 32 -6.66 4.32 -31.17
C PRO A 32 -6.08 3.42 -30.07
N ASN A 33 -5.80 2.15 -30.39
CA ASN A 33 -5.24 1.14 -29.48
C ASN A 33 -6.13 0.73 -28.28
N ALA A 34 -7.39 1.17 -28.20
CA ALA A 34 -8.29 0.72 -27.16
C ALA A 34 -8.71 -0.74 -27.36
N VAL A 35 -8.59 -1.57 -26.32
CA VAL A 35 -8.99 -2.98 -26.34
C VAL A 35 -10.31 -3.16 -25.61
N ASN A 36 -11.28 -3.83 -26.26
CA ASN A 36 -12.56 -4.15 -25.65
C ASN A 36 -12.38 -5.16 -24.49
N LYS A 37 -12.78 -4.77 -23.29
CA LYS A 37 -12.68 -5.61 -22.07
C LYS A 37 -14.05 -6.02 -21.51
N LEU A 38 -15.13 -5.95 -22.29
CA LEU A 38 -16.43 -6.42 -21.84
C LEU A 38 -16.40 -7.95 -21.63
N PRO A 39 -17.01 -8.45 -20.54
CA PRO A 39 -17.06 -9.89 -20.23
C PRO A 39 -17.48 -10.78 -21.40
N GLN A 40 -18.51 -10.39 -22.15
CA GLN A 40 -18.98 -11.14 -23.33
C GLN A 40 -17.91 -11.24 -24.42
N PHE A 41 -17.15 -10.16 -24.66
CA PHE A 41 -16.09 -10.14 -25.67
C PHE A 41 -14.90 -11.03 -25.27
N LEU A 42 -14.53 -11.00 -23.99
CA LEU A 42 -13.46 -11.86 -23.45
C LEU A 42 -13.86 -13.34 -23.47
N ALA A 43 -15.12 -13.65 -23.21
CA ALA A 43 -15.65 -15.01 -23.32
C ALA A 43 -15.54 -15.55 -24.75
N SER A 44 -16.01 -14.77 -25.73
CA SER A 44 -15.90 -15.14 -27.15
C SER A 44 -14.45 -15.29 -27.61
N GLN A 45 -13.52 -14.43 -27.17
CA GLN A 45 -12.09 -14.60 -27.47
C GLN A 45 -11.52 -15.91 -26.94
N ARG A 46 -11.89 -16.31 -25.71
CA ARG A 46 -11.43 -17.58 -25.13
C ARG A 46 -11.96 -18.77 -25.92
N GLU A 47 -13.24 -18.74 -26.31
CA GLU A 47 -13.83 -19.79 -27.14
C GLU A 47 -13.13 -19.89 -28.51
N SER A 48 -12.84 -18.77 -29.16
CA SER A 48 -12.11 -18.76 -30.43
C SER A 48 -10.66 -19.25 -30.26
N ALA A 49 -9.98 -18.88 -29.17
CA ALA A 49 -8.64 -19.36 -28.87
C ALA A 49 -8.61 -20.87 -28.58
N ASN A 50 -9.60 -21.38 -27.86
CA ASN A 50 -9.73 -22.82 -27.58
C ASN A 50 -10.00 -23.60 -28.88
N LYS A 51 -10.93 -23.14 -29.73
CA LYS A 51 -11.20 -23.76 -31.03
C LYS A 51 -9.97 -23.73 -31.94
N LYS A 52 -9.20 -22.63 -31.93
CA LYS A 52 -7.94 -22.55 -32.67
C LYS A 52 -6.91 -23.54 -32.12
N ALA A 53 -6.79 -23.65 -30.80
CA ALA A 53 -5.90 -24.64 -30.17
C ALA A 53 -6.32 -26.09 -30.47
N GLU A 54 -7.62 -26.37 -30.61
CA GLU A 54 -8.14 -27.67 -31.06
C GLU A 54 -7.87 -27.93 -32.55
N MET A 55 -7.94 -26.91 -33.42
CA MET A 55 -7.60 -27.04 -34.84
C MET A 55 -6.08 -27.13 -35.08
N ASP A 56 -5.28 -26.45 -34.26
CA ASP A 56 -3.80 -26.49 -34.29
C ASP A 56 -3.25 -27.76 -33.60
N GLN A 57 -4.10 -28.63 -33.05
CA GLN A 57 -3.72 -30.03 -32.77
C GLN A 57 -3.57 -30.77 -34.10
N GLN A 58 -2.44 -30.51 -34.76
CA GLN A 58 -1.86 -31.40 -35.77
C GLN A 58 -1.93 -32.84 -35.24
N SER A 59 -2.32 -33.78 -36.10
CA SER A 59 -2.29 -35.24 -35.89
C SER A 59 -0.84 -35.73 -35.70
N THR A 60 -0.18 -35.21 -34.69
CA THR A 60 1.18 -35.58 -34.32
C THR A 60 1.07 -36.91 -33.64
N LEU A 61 1.56 -37.94 -34.33
CA LEU A 61 2.13 -39.24 -33.94
C LEU A 61 2.25 -39.54 -32.43
N THR A 62 1.21 -39.30 -31.63
CA THR A 62 1.20 -39.47 -30.17
C THR A 62 0.46 -40.73 -29.74
N GLU A 63 -0.19 -41.42 -30.69
CA GLU A 63 -0.88 -42.69 -30.43
C GLU A 63 0.09 -43.82 -30.03
N HIS A 64 1.37 -43.72 -30.40
CA HIS A 64 2.39 -44.73 -30.06
C HIS A 64 3.26 -44.40 -28.86
N PHE A 65 3.16 -43.18 -28.31
CA PHE A 65 3.86 -42.84 -27.07
C PHE A 65 2.97 -43.20 -25.88
N LYS A 66 3.25 -44.32 -25.22
CA LYS A 66 2.71 -44.59 -23.89
C LYS A 66 3.16 -43.44 -22.98
N LYS A 67 2.25 -42.52 -22.63
CA LYS A 67 2.51 -41.51 -21.60
C LYS A 67 3.08 -42.25 -20.40
N ALA A 68 4.35 -42.03 -20.09
CA ALA A 68 4.92 -42.51 -18.86
C ALA A 68 4.02 -41.99 -17.75
N LYS A 69 3.39 -42.89 -16.98
CA LYS A 69 2.57 -42.49 -15.84
C LYS A 69 3.48 -41.60 -15.00
N PRO A 70 3.16 -40.30 -14.84
CA PRO A 70 3.95 -39.43 -13.98
C PRO A 70 4.08 -40.17 -12.66
N THR A 71 5.30 -40.55 -12.28
CA THR A 71 5.50 -41.10 -10.96
C THR A 71 5.32 -39.92 -10.04
N GLU A 72 4.10 -39.80 -9.50
CA GLU A 72 3.71 -38.74 -8.61
C GLU A 72 4.62 -38.85 -7.39
N ARG A 73 5.69 -38.06 -7.39
CA ARG A 73 6.50 -37.87 -6.20
C ARG A 73 5.64 -37.05 -5.26
N PHE A 74 4.89 -37.76 -4.44
CA PHE A 74 4.25 -37.21 -3.27
C PHE A 74 5.39 -36.73 -2.37
N ILE A 75 5.77 -35.46 -2.51
CA ILE A 75 6.49 -34.79 -1.44
C ILE A 75 5.43 -34.66 -0.36
N PRO A 76 5.49 -35.44 0.75
CA PRO A 76 4.49 -35.34 1.80
C PRO A 76 4.46 -33.88 2.22
N TYR A 77 3.30 -33.27 2.01
CA TYR A 77 3.06 -31.88 2.31
C TYR A 77 3.25 -31.74 3.83
N SER A 78 4.33 -31.09 4.27
CA SER A 78 4.48 -30.81 5.70
C SER A 78 3.34 -29.90 6.11
N ASP A 79 2.56 -30.29 7.13
CA ASP A 79 1.35 -29.61 7.60
C ASP A 79 1.51 -28.12 7.95
N THR A 80 2.75 -27.63 8.00
CA THR A 80 3.07 -26.21 8.14
C THR A 80 3.24 -25.56 6.76
N PHE A 81 2.14 -25.01 6.21
CA PHE A 81 2.13 -24.17 5.02
C PHE A 81 2.89 -22.85 5.26
N LEU A 82 4.23 -22.91 5.29
CA LEU A 82 5.07 -21.72 5.32
C LEU A 82 5.40 -21.29 3.88
N PRO A 83 5.35 -19.99 3.56
CA PRO A 83 5.76 -19.52 2.25
C PRO A 83 7.25 -19.83 2.03
N ILE A 84 7.59 -20.37 0.85
CA ILE A 84 8.98 -20.76 0.48
C ILE A 84 9.95 -19.58 0.67
N GLN A 85 9.49 -18.36 0.39
CA GLN A 85 10.25 -17.12 0.56
C GLN A 85 10.74 -16.87 2.00
N ALA A 86 10.06 -17.42 3.01
CA ALA A 86 10.50 -17.29 4.39
C ALA A 86 11.84 -18.02 4.65
N LEU A 87 12.11 -19.09 3.89
CA LEU A 87 13.35 -19.86 3.99
C LEU A 87 14.54 -19.09 3.40
N GLU A 88 14.30 -18.29 2.37
CA GLU A 88 15.35 -17.52 1.67
C GLU A 88 15.78 -16.25 2.44
N HIS A 89 15.02 -15.84 3.46
CA HIS A 89 15.27 -14.58 4.14
C HIS A 89 16.60 -14.60 4.93
N PRO A 90 17.51 -13.60 4.76
CA PRO A 90 18.84 -13.64 5.40
C PRO A 90 18.83 -13.77 6.93
N LYS A 91 17.81 -13.20 7.60
CA LYS A 91 17.65 -13.38 9.06
C LYS A 91 17.30 -14.82 9.46
N PHE A 92 16.58 -15.53 8.59
CA PHE A 92 16.28 -16.95 8.81
C PHE A 92 17.55 -17.78 8.66
N HIS A 93 18.34 -17.56 7.60
CA HIS A 93 19.67 -18.19 7.47
C HIS A 93 20.58 -17.90 8.67
N LYS A 94 20.64 -16.64 9.13
CA LYS A 94 21.41 -16.26 10.32
C LYS A 94 20.92 -16.99 11.57
N MET A 95 19.62 -17.17 11.74
CA MET A 95 19.05 -17.94 12.84
C MET A 95 19.47 -19.41 12.76
N ILE A 96 19.41 -20.03 11.58
CA ILE A 96 19.86 -21.42 11.35
C ILE A 96 21.36 -21.56 11.61
N ASP A 97 22.19 -20.63 11.14
CA ASP A 97 23.64 -20.63 11.38
C ASP A 97 24.00 -20.48 12.88
N ILE A 98 23.31 -19.60 13.62
CA ILE A 98 23.47 -19.51 15.07
C ILE A 98 23.06 -20.83 15.74
N THR A 99 21.98 -21.45 15.28
CA THR A 99 21.45 -22.69 15.84
C THR A 99 22.37 -23.88 15.55
N SER A 100 22.94 -23.96 14.35
CA SER A 100 23.85 -25.04 13.95
C SER A 100 25.20 -24.98 14.68
N ARG A 101 25.64 -23.78 15.09
CA ARG A 101 26.86 -23.56 15.89
C ARG A 101 26.70 -23.91 17.36
N ALA A 102 25.49 -24.11 17.86
CA ALA A 102 25.24 -24.51 19.25
C ALA A 102 25.69 -25.97 19.46
N LYS A 103 27.00 -26.19 19.67
CA LYS A 103 27.58 -27.49 20.04
C LYS A 103 27.25 -27.82 21.50
N ASN A 104 27.30 -29.11 21.83
CA ASN A 104 27.20 -29.67 23.20
C ASN A 104 25.80 -29.74 23.83
N GLY A 105 24.77 -30.13 23.09
CA GLY A 105 23.48 -30.47 23.70
C GLY A 105 22.81 -29.31 24.43
N ILE A 106 23.22 -28.06 24.15
CA ILE A 106 22.45 -26.87 24.51
C ILE A 106 21.11 -27.07 23.82
N LYS A 107 20.09 -27.48 24.59
CA LYS A 107 18.71 -27.47 24.13
C LYS A 107 18.46 -26.04 23.72
N VAL A 108 18.51 -25.78 22.41
CA VAL A 108 18.04 -24.53 21.84
C VAL A 108 16.58 -24.47 22.23
N GLN A 109 16.30 -23.79 23.34
CA GLN A 109 14.96 -23.64 23.83
C GLN A 109 14.27 -22.74 22.84
N ILE A 110 13.64 -23.35 21.84
CA ILE A 110 12.75 -22.66 20.93
C ILE A 110 11.73 -21.96 21.83
N LEU A 111 11.80 -20.64 21.84
CA LEU A 111 10.97 -19.83 22.71
C LEU A 111 9.51 -20.15 22.40
N LYS A 112 8.74 -20.46 23.44
CA LYS A 112 7.30 -20.64 23.30
C LYS A 112 6.71 -19.38 22.65
N GLN A 113 5.72 -19.56 21.76
CA GLN A 113 5.06 -18.46 21.04
C GLN A 113 4.65 -17.30 21.96
N LYS A 114 4.15 -17.59 23.16
CA LYS A 114 3.80 -16.59 24.18
C LYS A 114 4.98 -15.70 24.57
N VAL A 115 6.16 -16.29 24.77
CA VAL A 115 7.39 -15.57 25.13
C VAL A 115 7.87 -14.72 23.96
N THR A 116 7.89 -15.29 22.74
CA THR A 116 8.26 -14.57 21.51
C THR A 116 7.34 -13.37 21.27
N ARG A 117 6.02 -13.55 21.41
CA ARG A 117 5.03 -12.48 21.28
C ARG A 117 5.25 -11.37 22.30
N ALA A 118 5.44 -11.73 23.58
CA ALA A 118 5.72 -10.75 24.63
C ALA A 118 7.02 -9.96 24.35
N HIS A 119 8.05 -10.65 23.87
CA HIS A 119 9.32 -10.04 23.49
C HIS A 119 9.15 -9.05 22.32
N ILE A 120 8.45 -9.43 21.25
CA ILE A 120 8.16 -8.55 20.11
C ILE A 120 7.38 -7.32 20.55
N ILE A 121 6.35 -7.48 21.38
CA ILE A 121 5.56 -6.36 21.92
C ILE A 121 6.45 -5.42 22.74
N ARG A 122 7.35 -5.96 23.56
CA ARG A 122 8.30 -5.17 24.34
C ARG A 122 9.27 -4.39 23.43
N MET A 123 9.83 -5.03 22.41
CA MET A 123 10.68 -4.36 21.41
C MET A 123 9.93 -3.24 20.71
N PHE A 124 8.69 -3.49 20.29
CA PHE A 124 7.85 -2.49 19.64
C PHE A 124 7.52 -1.31 20.55
N ARG A 125 7.21 -1.55 21.83
CA ARG A 125 7.00 -0.48 22.82
C ARG A 125 8.27 0.35 23.03
N LYS A 126 9.43 -0.29 23.11
CA LYS A 126 10.72 0.41 23.19
C LYS A 126 10.94 1.26 21.94
N TYR A 127 10.75 0.68 20.75
CA TYR A 127 10.85 1.39 19.49
C TYR A 127 9.95 2.64 19.45
N LEU A 128 8.67 2.52 19.84
CA LEU A 128 7.77 3.67 19.89
C LEU A 128 8.21 4.74 20.90
N LYS A 129 8.78 4.34 22.05
CA LYS A 129 9.32 5.27 23.05
C LYS A 129 10.54 6.03 22.49
N ASP A 130 11.42 5.33 21.81
CA ASP A 130 12.62 5.92 21.20
C ASP A 130 12.24 6.82 20.02
N LEU A 131 11.28 6.40 19.20
CA LEU A 131 10.71 7.21 18.12
C LEU A 131 10.05 8.48 18.66
N LYS A 132 9.25 8.38 19.72
CA LYS A 132 8.66 9.56 20.40
C LYS A 132 9.73 10.54 20.85
N LYS A 133 10.80 10.07 21.48
CA LYS A 133 11.94 10.93 21.88
C LYS A 133 12.59 11.59 20.67
N ARG A 134 12.83 10.82 19.60
CA ARG A 134 13.44 11.31 18.35
C ARG A 134 12.58 12.40 17.69
N LEU A 135 11.28 12.17 17.55
CA LEU A 135 10.34 13.14 16.97
C LEU A 135 10.21 14.42 17.81
N LYS A 136 10.35 14.34 19.14
CA LYS A 136 10.38 15.52 20.02
C LYS A 136 11.75 16.22 20.07
N GLY A 137 12.81 15.54 19.66
CA GLY A 137 14.18 16.07 19.69
C GLY A 137 14.39 17.28 18.80
N SER A 138 15.51 17.97 19.01
CA SER A 138 15.93 19.16 18.27
C SER A 138 16.27 18.88 16.80
N SER A 139 16.58 17.63 16.46
CA SER A 139 16.87 17.19 15.09
C SER A 139 15.63 17.27 14.17
N VAL A 140 14.42 17.20 14.73
CA VAL A 140 13.16 17.30 13.99
C VAL A 140 12.53 18.67 14.27
N LYS A 141 12.98 19.70 13.54
CA LYS A 141 12.46 21.07 13.67
C LYS A 141 11.13 21.28 12.94
N GLY A 142 10.88 20.52 11.88
CA GLY A 142 9.70 20.65 11.03
C GLY A 142 8.44 19.99 11.57
N LYS A 143 7.35 20.13 10.81
CA LYS A 143 6.09 19.41 11.04
C LYS A 143 6.20 17.96 10.58
N ILE A 144 5.39 17.10 11.19
CA ILE A 144 5.28 15.68 10.84
C ILE A 144 4.06 15.51 9.94
N SER A 145 4.25 14.88 8.79
CA SER A 145 3.16 14.46 7.91
C SER A 145 2.84 12.98 8.12
N PHE A 146 1.62 12.57 7.80
CA PHE A 146 1.17 11.20 7.99
C PHE A 146 0.56 10.69 6.68
N THR A 147 0.91 9.47 6.28
CA THR A 147 0.16 8.72 5.27
C THR A 147 -0.66 7.64 5.93
N CYS A 148 -1.93 7.58 5.57
CA CYS A 148 -2.89 6.64 6.11
C CYS A 148 -3.30 5.67 5.01
N HIS A 149 -3.11 4.38 5.24
CA HIS A 149 -3.55 3.32 4.35
C HIS A 149 -4.65 2.52 5.04
N ALA A 150 -5.85 2.58 4.51
CA ALA A 150 -6.97 1.75 4.93
C ALA A 150 -7.28 0.74 3.83
N TRP A 151 -7.45 -0.54 4.18
CA TRP A 151 -7.89 -1.56 3.24
C TRP A 151 -8.74 -2.60 3.96
N GLN A 152 -9.54 -3.32 3.19
CA GLN A 152 -10.30 -4.47 3.65
C GLN A 152 -9.65 -5.73 3.05
N ALA A 153 -9.30 -6.69 3.90
CA ALA A 153 -8.81 -7.99 3.46
C ALA A 153 -9.97 -8.89 3.01
N SER A 154 -9.65 -9.96 2.28
CA SER A 154 -10.65 -10.92 1.76
C SER A 154 -11.46 -11.62 2.85
N ASN A 155 -10.93 -11.68 4.08
CA ASN A 155 -11.61 -12.21 5.25
C ASN A 155 -12.57 -11.20 5.93
N ALA A 156 -12.92 -10.12 5.25
CA ALA A 156 -13.74 -9.00 5.74
C ALA A 156 -13.14 -8.19 6.90
N ASP A 157 -11.91 -8.50 7.34
CA ASP A 157 -11.22 -7.66 8.32
C ASP A 157 -10.70 -6.38 7.66
N ALA A 158 -10.98 -5.26 8.31
CA ALA A 158 -10.48 -3.96 7.93
C ALA A 158 -9.15 -3.67 8.64
N TYR A 159 -8.21 -3.06 7.94
CA TYR A 159 -6.91 -2.65 8.47
C TYR A 159 -6.67 -1.17 8.22
N PHE A 160 -5.96 -0.54 9.16
CA PHE A 160 -5.57 0.85 9.12
C PHE A 160 -4.11 0.99 9.55
N ALA A 161 -3.25 1.35 8.61
CA ALA A 161 -1.84 1.63 8.85
C ALA A 161 -1.58 3.13 8.74
N VAL A 162 -0.77 3.65 9.65
CA VAL A 162 -0.34 5.05 9.65
C VAL A 162 1.17 5.11 9.67
N THR A 163 1.73 5.77 8.67
CA THR A 163 3.16 6.05 8.54
C THR A 163 3.41 7.53 8.77
N ALA A 164 4.27 7.87 9.71
CA ALA A 164 4.76 9.23 9.90
C ALA A 164 5.94 9.47 8.96
N HIS A 165 6.00 10.66 8.39
CA HIS A 165 7.12 11.17 7.60
C HIS A 165 7.59 12.50 8.19
N TRP A 166 8.90 12.67 8.29
CA TRP A 166 9.51 13.89 8.82
C TRP A 166 10.89 14.12 8.23
N ILE A 167 11.40 15.34 8.34
CA ILE A 167 12.76 15.69 7.94
C ILE A 167 13.62 15.78 9.19
N GLU A 168 14.75 15.06 9.17
CA GLU A 168 15.81 15.23 10.14
C GLU A 168 16.92 16.12 9.60
N ILE A 169 17.33 17.06 10.44
CA ILE A 169 18.40 18.01 10.12
C ILE A 169 19.66 17.55 10.85
N ALA A 170 20.65 17.12 10.08
CA ALA A 170 22.03 16.96 10.51
C ALA A 170 22.88 18.11 9.93
N PRO A 171 24.09 18.38 10.45
CA PRO A 171 24.98 19.37 9.86
C PRO A 171 25.13 19.11 8.35
N LEU A 172 24.70 20.08 7.54
CA LEU A 172 24.74 20.06 6.07
C LEU A 172 23.91 18.96 5.38
N LYS A 173 23.01 18.27 6.08
CA LYS A 173 22.20 17.20 5.46
C LYS A 173 20.77 17.19 5.96
N TRP A 174 19.83 17.12 5.02
CA TRP A 174 18.41 16.97 5.28
C TRP A 174 18.01 15.58 4.83
N GLU A 175 17.50 14.77 5.75
CA GLU A 175 17.09 13.40 5.43
C GLU A 175 15.60 13.24 5.67
N LEU A 176 14.88 12.82 4.62
CA LEU A 176 13.50 12.38 4.75
C LEU A 176 13.48 11.02 5.43
N GLN A 177 12.79 10.94 6.56
CA GLN A 177 12.63 9.75 7.37
C GLN A 177 11.16 9.33 7.39
N ALA A 178 10.91 8.03 7.49
CA ALA A 178 9.58 7.47 7.59
C ALA A 178 9.52 6.32 8.61
N ALA A 179 8.39 6.21 9.32
CA ALA A 179 8.16 5.13 10.29
C ALA A 179 6.68 4.79 10.41
N ILE A 180 6.36 3.50 10.47
CA ILE A 180 5.01 3.03 10.81
C ILE A 180 4.78 3.29 12.30
N ILE A 181 3.82 4.17 12.60
CA ILE A 181 3.47 4.56 13.97
C ILE A 181 2.21 3.86 14.49
N GLY A 182 1.42 3.29 13.59
CA GLY A 182 0.23 2.54 13.95
C GLY A 182 -0.16 1.53 12.88
N PHE A 183 -0.62 0.37 13.34
CA PHE A 183 -1.25 -0.66 12.52
C PHE A 183 -2.37 -1.27 13.36
N THR A 184 -3.61 -1.01 12.96
CA THR A 184 -4.80 -1.40 13.72
C THR A 184 -5.78 -2.13 12.82
N ARG A 185 -6.23 -3.29 13.27
CA ARG A 185 -7.44 -3.92 12.73
C ARG A 185 -8.66 -3.12 13.20
N MET A 186 -9.54 -2.78 12.28
CA MET A 186 -10.80 -2.10 12.54
C MET A 186 -11.94 -3.12 12.46
N ASN A 187 -12.90 -3.02 13.37
CA ASN A 187 -14.00 -3.99 13.49
C ASN A 187 -15.28 -3.57 12.74
N TYR A 188 -15.27 -2.49 11.94
CA TYR A 188 -16.50 -1.82 11.47
C TYR A 188 -16.34 -1.12 10.12
N SER A 189 -17.47 -0.59 9.60
CA SER A 189 -17.50 0.21 8.37
C SER A 189 -16.57 1.42 8.43
N HIS A 190 -15.88 1.64 7.32
CA HIS A 190 -14.83 2.64 7.13
C HIS A 190 -15.38 4.05 6.94
N HIS A 191 -16.16 4.56 7.87
CA HIS A 191 -16.61 5.95 7.79
C HIS A 191 -15.52 6.91 8.29
N GLY A 192 -15.46 8.11 7.70
CA GLY A 192 -14.40 9.09 7.94
C GLY A 192 -14.16 9.42 9.41
N VAL A 193 -15.24 9.51 10.22
CA VAL A 193 -15.13 9.77 11.67
C VAL A 193 -14.35 8.66 12.41
N ARG A 194 -14.59 7.38 12.10
CA ARG A 194 -13.90 6.26 12.77
C ARG A 194 -12.42 6.21 12.37
N LEU A 195 -12.12 6.47 11.11
CA LEU A 195 -10.74 6.59 10.62
C LEU A 195 -10.02 7.76 11.30
N GLY A 196 -10.67 8.92 11.40
CA GLY A 196 -10.14 10.08 12.12
C GLY A 196 -9.89 9.79 13.60
N GLN A 197 -10.82 9.13 14.28
CA GLN A 197 -10.63 8.69 15.67
C GLN A 197 -9.49 7.68 15.83
N ALA A 198 -9.35 6.73 14.91
CA ALA A 198 -8.25 5.76 14.91
C ALA A 198 -6.90 6.46 14.71
N LEU A 199 -6.81 7.36 13.72
CA LEU A 199 -5.64 8.19 13.47
C LEU A 199 -5.28 9.03 14.70
N PHE A 200 -6.26 9.73 15.30
CA PHE A 200 -6.04 10.55 16.48
C PHE A 200 -5.51 9.73 17.65
N LYS A 201 -6.08 8.54 17.92
CA LYS A 201 -5.57 7.63 18.96
C LYS A 201 -4.12 7.21 18.70
N ILE A 202 -3.74 6.98 17.45
CA ILE A 202 -2.37 6.64 17.06
C ILE A 202 -1.43 7.83 17.30
N ILE A 203 -1.81 9.03 16.84
CA ILE A 203 -1.01 10.26 17.02
C ILE A 203 -0.87 10.61 18.51
N LEU A 204 -1.94 10.48 19.29
CA LEU A 204 -1.93 10.73 20.74
C LEU A 204 -0.98 9.76 21.45
N ARG A 205 -0.93 8.49 21.02
CA ARG A 205 -0.03 7.48 21.60
C ARG A 205 1.45 7.80 21.41
N ILE A 206 1.82 8.38 20.26
CA ILE A 206 3.19 8.84 20.01
C ILE A 206 3.45 10.25 20.57
N ASP A 207 2.40 10.94 21.02
CA ASP A 207 2.45 12.23 21.70
C ASP A 207 3.16 13.30 20.84
N VAL A 208 2.72 13.45 19.59
CA VAL A 208 3.24 14.46 18.65
C VAL A 208 2.15 15.39 18.11
N VAL A 209 1.05 15.52 18.84
CA VAL A 209 -0.12 16.32 18.42
C VAL A 209 0.29 17.75 18.04
N GLU A 210 1.17 18.39 18.82
CA GLU A 210 1.63 19.76 18.56
C GLU A 210 2.56 19.89 17.33
N LYS A 211 3.28 18.82 17.00
CA LYS A 211 4.15 18.75 15.81
C LYS A 211 3.43 18.26 14.56
N SER A 212 2.18 17.80 14.70
CA SER A 212 1.36 17.43 13.56
C SER A 212 1.08 18.65 12.69
N SER A 213 1.06 18.45 11.38
CA SER A 213 0.52 19.47 10.48
C SER A 213 -0.99 19.64 10.77
N PRO A 214 -1.49 20.86 10.99
CA PRO A 214 -2.93 21.11 11.23
C PRO A 214 -3.78 20.70 10.02
N HIS A 215 -3.13 20.58 8.86
CA HIS A 215 -3.72 20.22 7.60
C HIS A 215 -3.35 18.77 7.25
N VAL A 216 -4.07 17.80 7.82
CA VAL A 216 -4.00 16.41 7.35
C VAL A 216 -4.76 16.32 6.03
N HIS A 217 -4.04 16.49 4.93
CA HIS A 217 -4.55 16.20 3.60
C HIS A 217 -4.45 14.69 3.39
N THR A 218 -5.54 13.96 3.64
CA THR A 218 -5.59 12.55 3.25
C THR A 218 -5.87 12.50 1.76
N VAL A 219 -4.84 12.23 0.96
CA VAL A 219 -5.04 11.90 -0.46
C VAL A 219 -5.63 10.51 -0.53
N HIS A 220 -6.94 10.45 -0.71
CA HIS A 220 -7.64 9.20 -1.00
C HIS A 220 -7.46 8.88 -2.49
N LEU A 221 -6.69 7.83 -2.79
CA LEU A 221 -6.87 7.08 -4.03
C LEU A 221 -8.05 6.13 -3.79
N ILE A 222 -9.27 6.68 -3.81
CA ILE A 222 -10.50 5.88 -3.86
C ILE A 222 -10.99 5.99 -5.30
N ASP A 223 -10.96 4.89 -6.02
CA ASP A 223 -11.78 4.71 -7.21
C ASP A 223 -13.23 4.58 -6.72
N LEU A 224 -14.02 5.65 -6.85
CA LEU A 224 -15.50 5.73 -6.96
C LEU A 224 -16.14 6.93 -6.22
N LYS A 225 -16.85 7.73 -7.03
CA LYS A 225 -17.93 8.71 -6.78
C LYS A 225 -18.58 8.72 -5.38
N GLN A 226 -18.70 9.91 -4.78
CA GLN A 226 -19.93 10.34 -4.08
C GLN A 226 -19.95 11.84 -3.75
N ASP A 227 -20.84 12.60 -4.42
CA ASP A 227 -20.95 14.07 -4.38
C ASP A 227 -21.95 14.66 -3.35
N GLU A 228 -22.64 13.86 -2.53
CA GLU A 228 -23.72 14.41 -1.68
C GLU A 228 -23.43 14.51 -0.16
N LEU A 229 -22.30 14.01 0.32
CA LEU A 229 -22.02 13.97 1.77
C LEU A 229 -21.30 15.20 2.34
N VAL A 230 -20.86 16.13 1.49
CA VAL A 230 -20.05 17.29 1.90
C VAL A 230 -20.86 18.33 2.70
N LYS A 231 -22.19 18.38 2.54
CA LYS A 231 -23.03 19.40 3.21
C LYS A 231 -23.39 19.13 4.67
N LYS A 232 -23.08 17.95 5.23
CA LYS A 232 -23.50 17.56 6.60
C LYS A 232 -22.38 17.52 7.66
N PHE A 233 -21.12 17.79 7.30
CA PHE A 233 -19.96 17.54 8.19
C PHE A 233 -19.47 18.75 9.01
N LEU A 234 -20.21 19.86 9.04
CA LEU A 234 -19.79 21.16 9.62
C LEU A 234 -19.81 21.27 11.17
N LEU A 235 -19.71 20.18 11.94
CA LEU A 235 -19.85 20.25 13.41
C LEU A 235 -18.68 19.63 14.22
N LEU A 236 -17.45 19.65 13.68
CA LEU A 236 -16.25 19.27 14.45
C LEU A 236 -15.22 20.42 14.51
N PRO A 237 -14.35 20.45 15.55
CA PRO A 237 -13.33 21.49 15.70
C PRO A 237 -12.42 21.57 14.47
N SER A 238 -12.19 22.78 13.98
CA SER A 238 -11.46 23.09 12.73
C SER A 238 -10.01 22.61 12.65
N HIS A 239 -9.45 22.07 13.73
CA HIS A 239 -8.06 21.62 13.79
C HIS A 239 -7.87 20.11 13.54
N MET A 240 -8.94 19.34 13.30
CA MET A 240 -8.87 17.89 13.00
C MET A 240 -9.98 17.38 12.05
N THR A 241 -10.16 18.02 10.90
CA THR A 241 -10.98 17.46 9.82
C THR A 241 -10.11 16.66 8.85
N MET A 242 -10.30 15.33 8.83
CA MET A 242 -9.75 14.46 7.81
C MET A 242 -10.54 14.70 6.52
N HIS A 243 -10.01 15.52 5.62
CA HIS A 243 -10.63 15.78 4.33
C HIS A 243 -10.56 14.53 3.46
N ILE A 244 -11.71 13.92 3.21
CA ILE A 244 -11.89 12.88 2.19
C ILE A 244 -12.28 13.60 0.91
N THR A 245 -11.34 13.81 -0.01
CA THR A 245 -11.68 14.24 -1.37
C THR A 245 -10.58 13.86 -2.36
N GLU A 246 -11.05 13.34 -3.49
CA GLU A 246 -10.35 12.97 -4.73
C GLU A 246 -9.58 14.17 -5.33
N PHE A 247 -8.62 13.89 -6.24
CA PHE A 247 -7.83 14.78 -7.13
C PHE A 247 -6.31 14.70 -6.94
N THR A 248 -5.70 13.66 -7.50
CA THR A 248 -4.25 13.42 -7.42
C THR A 248 -3.43 14.03 -8.58
N LEU A 249 -4.04 14.48 -9.68
CA LEU A 249 -3.27 15.14 -10.76
C LEU A 249 -3.24 16.67 -10.63
N HIS A 250 -4.40 17.33 -10.64
CA HIS A 250 -4.44 18.80 -10.70
C HIS A 250 -3.79 19.48 -9.47
N ARG A 251 -3.95 18.87 -8.29
CA ARG A 251 -3.41 19.43 -7.03
C ARG A 251 -1.91 19.20 -6.85
N ALA A 252 -1.35 18.17 -7.49
CA ALA A 252 0.10 17.99 -7.56
C ALA A 252 0.75 19.06 -8.45
N GLU A 253 0.09 19.42 -9.57
CA GLU A 253 0.46 20.58 -10.40
C GLU A 253 0.37 21.89 -9.60
N THR A 254 -0.71 22.11 -8.84
CA THR A 254 -0.87 23.34 -8.03
C THR A 254 0.12 23.42 -6.88
N ILE A 255 0.45 22.31 -6.21
CA ILE A 255 1.47 22.28 -5.14
C ILE A 255 2.87 22.48 -5.73
N LYS A 256 3.15 21.87 -6.90
CA LYS A 256 4.39 22.13 -7.65
C LYS A 256 4.49 23.61 -8.02
N GLN A 257 3.41 24.22 -8.52
CA GLN A 257 3.39 25.63 -8.89
C GLN A 257 3.54 26.54 -7.66
N HIS A 258 2.83 26.28 -6.56
CA HIS A 258 3.00 27.05 -5.32
C HIS A 258 4.39 26.91 -4.71
N LEU A 259 5.03 25.74 -4.81
CA LEU A 259 6.42 25.58 -4.36
C LEU A 259 7.40 26.37 -5.26
N LEU A 260 7.16 26.41 -6.58
CA LEU A 260 7.92 27.24 -7.51
C LEU A 260 7.73 28.73 -7.21
N ASP A 261 6.49 29.17 -6.98
CA ASP A 261 6.16 30.57 -6.70
C ASP A 261 6.72 31.02 -5.34
N VAL A 262 6.64 30.18 -4.31
CA VAL A 262 7.27 30.46 -2.99
C VAL A 262 8.78 30.50 -3.11
N THR A 263 9.40 29.63 -3.92
CA THR A 263 10.84 29.66 -4.15
C THR A 263 11.26 30.94 -4.88
N ALA A 264 10.46 31.39 -5.87
CA ALA A 264 10.69 32.64 -6.59
C ALA A 264 10.52 33.90 -5.71
N ILE A 265 9.56 33.89 -4.77
CA ILE A 265 9.30 35.00 -3.85
C ILE A 265 10.35 35.08 -2.74
N VAL A 266 10.74 33.93 -2.18
CA VAL A 266 11.68 33.87 -1.04
C VAL A 266 13.13 34.02 -1.51
N PHE A 267 13.43 33.66 -2.76
CA PHE A 267 14.78 33.72 -3.33
C PHE A 267 14.80 34.35 -4.73
N PRO A 268 14.51 35.66 -4.86
CA PRO A 268 14.42 36.34 -6.16
C PRO A 268 15.75 36.41 -6.93
N ASN A 269 16.88 36.09 -6.30
CA ASN A 269 18.23 36.18 -6.87
C ASN A 269 18.93 34.82 -7.01
N LEU A 270 18.21 33.69 -6.93
CA LEU A 270 18.83 32.36 -6.99
C LEU A 270 19.37 32.01 -8.40
N GLU A 271 18.99 32.76 -9.44
CA GLU A 271 19.61 32.68 -10.77
C GLU A 271 21.03 33.27 -10.82
N ASN A 272 21.42 34.07 -9.82
CA ASN A 272 22.77 34.68 -9.75
C ASN A 272 23.76 33.88 -8.88
N PHE A 273 23.34 32.80 -8.22
CA PHE A 273 24.26 31.82 -7.65
C PHE A 273 24.66 30.82 -8.72
N GLY A 274 25.56 31.29 -9.59
CA GLY A 274 26.19 30.53 -10.64
C GLY A 274 26.70 29.17 -10.15
N CYS A 275 26.16 28.13 -10.79
CA CYS A 275 26.66 26.76 -10.76
C CYS A 275 27.97 26.67 -11.58
N GLU A 276 29.03 27.37 -11.14
CA GLU A 276 30.37 27.24 -11.74
C GLU A 276 31.30 26.32 -10.94
N SER A 277 30.98 25.96 -9.69
CA SER A 277 31.90 25.16 -8.86
C SER A 277 31.74 23.64 -8.95
N ILE A 278 30.88 23.10 -9.83
CA ILE A 278 30.68 21.64 -9.99
C ILE A 278 31.20 21.10 -11.35
N LYS A 279 31.76 21.94 -12.23
CA LYS A 279 32.31 21.46 -13.52
C LYS A 279 33.77 20.99 -13.49
N ASN A 280 34.53 21.20 -12.41
CA ASN A 280 35.97 20.91 -12.40
C ASN A 280 36.43 19.69 -11.57
N SER A 281 35.55 18.74 -11.24
CA SER A 281 35.98 17.49 -10.56
C SER A 281 35.77 16.22 -11.38
N CYS A 282 35.57 16.33 -12.69
CA CYS A 282 35.61 15.20 -13.63
C CYS A 282 36.50 15.55 -14.83
N GLN A 283 37.78 15.84 -14.57
CA GLN A 283 38.90 15.72 -15.51
C GLN A 283 40.21 15.97 -14.74
N VAL A 284 40.67 14.96 -14.01
CA VAL A 284 42.03 14.35 -13.96
C VAL A 284 41.88 13.06 -13.16
#